data_AF-A0A7J9FJU2-F1
#
_entry.id   AF-A0A7J9FJU2-F1
#
_cell.length_a   1.000
_cell.length_b   1.000
_cell.length_c   1.000
_cell.angle_alpha   90.00
_cell.angle_beta   90.00
_cell.angle_gamma   90.00
#
_symmetry.space_group_name_H-M   'P 1'
#
loop_
_entity.id
_entity.type
_entity.pdbx_description
1 polymer ?
#
loop_
_entity_poly.entity_id
_entity_poly.type
_entity_poly.pdbx_seq_one_letter_code
_entity_poly.pdbx_strand_id
1 'polypeptide(L)'
;MDMMDESFWTDVDFVRQKLSPNAHSYIISKTLTERAVLEFGAQHGLDVVTVIPSFVVGPFICPKFPGSVRTSLALFYTEKMQCAKTGKLNSTGNQSEYSFLLNFSMVHVDDVARAHIFLLEYPDAKGKYNCSSDTISLEKSLGEIKGMKCPGLSSKKLLETGFEFKNGVEEMFDGAIQCCKEKGYL
;
A
#
# COMPACT_ATOMS: atom_id res chain seq x y z
N MET A 1 -7.67 10.47 -11.85
CA MET A 1 -6.41 10.37 -11.10
C MET A 1 -5.54 9.43 -11.88
N ASP A 2 -4.28 9.78 -12.12
CA ASP A 2 -3.42 8.93 -12.97
C ASP A 2 -3.17 7.59 -12.27
N MET A 3 -3.20 6.52 -13.06
CA MET A 3 -2.96 5.16 -12.60
C MET A 3 -1.59 4.73 -13.13
N MET A 4 -0.71 4.30 -12.23
CA MET A 4 0.64 3.84 -12.55
C MET A 4 0.64 2.33 -12.74
N ASP A 5 1.19 1.88 -13.86
CA ASP A 5 1.47 0.48 -14.15
C ASP A 5 2.95 0.15 -13.91
N GLU A 6 3.34 -1.07 -14.24
CA GLU A 6 4.70 -1.57 -14.03
C GLU A 6 5.76 -0.94 -14.96
N SER A 7 5.39 -0.11 -15.93
CA SER A 7 6.38 0.62 -16.74
C SER A 7 7.03 1.77 -15.95
N PHE A 8 6.38 2.24 -14.90
CA PHE A 8 6.84 3.36 -14.09
C PHE A 8 7.92 2.95 -13.09
N TRP A 9 8.82 3.89 -12.82
CA TRP A 9 9.83 3.81 -11.77
C TRP A 9 9.76 5.06 -10.90
N THR A 10 9.99 4.90 -9.61
CA THR A 10 10.12 6.04 -8.71
C THR A 10 11.35 6.87 -9.07
N ASP A 11 11.17 8.18 -9.20
CA ASP A 11 12.27 9.13 -9.35
C ASP A 11 12.99 9.31 -8.00
N VAL A 12 14.15 8.66 -7.89
CA VAL A 12 14.99 8.65 -6.68
C VAL A 12 15.50 10.04 -6.33
N ASP A 13 15.80 10.89 -7.32
CA ASP A 13 16.33 12.23 -7.06
C ASP A 13 15.23 13.17 -6.60
N PHE A 14 14.04 13.08 -7.19
CA PHE A 14 12.86 13.75 -6.68
C PHE A 14 12.57 13.37 -5.24
N VAL A 15 12.53 12.07 -4.94
CA VAL A 15 12.28 11.55 -3.59
C VAL A 15 13.32 12.06 -2.59
N ARG A 16 14.61 12.03 -2.97
CA ARG A 16 15.71 12.52 -2.12
C ARG A 16 15.57 14.01 -1.79
N GLN A 17 15.14 14.81 -2.75
CA GLN A 17 15.05 16.27 -2.62
C GLN A 17 13.75 16.75 -1.96
N LYS A 18 12.64 16.03 -2.13
CA LYS A 18 11.29 16.55 -1.81
C LYS A 18 10.61 15.86 -0.62
N LEU A 19 11.01 14.64 -0.26
CA LEU A 19 10.39 13.91 0.84
C LEU A 19 11.22 13.98 2.11
N SER A 20 10.55 13.83 3.25
CA SER A 20 11.19 13.83 4.57
C SER A 20 12.20 12.67 4.70
N PRO A 21 13.24 12.81 5.55
CA PRO A 21 14.29 11.79 5.65
C PRO A 21 13.77 10.37 5.93
N ASN A 22 12.77 10.24 6.80
CA ASN A 22 12.21 8.94 7.15
C ASN A 22 11.47 8.28 5.99
N ALA A 23 10.75 9.06 5.17
CA ALA A 23 10.01 8.53 4.03
C ALA A 23 10.94 8.23 2.85
N HIS A 24 11.94 9.10 2.60
CA HIS A 24 12.78 8.96 1.42
C HIS A 24 13.70 7.72 1.48
N SER A 25 14.17 7.32 2.67
CA SER A 25 15.15 6.21 2.79
C SER A 25 14.49 4.88 2.46
N TYR A 26 13.27 4.68 2.96
CA TYR A 26 12.48 3.50 2.62
C TYR A 26 12.23 3.42 1.11
N ILE A 27 11.68 4.48 0.53
CA ILE A 27 11.32 4.50 -0.90
C ILE A 27 12.56 4.27 -1.78
N ILE A 28 13.64 5.02 -1.56
CA ILE A 28 14.88 4.90 -2.33
C ILE A 28 15.45 3.49 -2.20
N SER A 29 15.56 2.95 -0.98
CA SER A 29 16.13 1.61 -0.77
C SER A 29 15.31 0.53 -1.47
N LYS A 30 13.97 0.60 -1.41
CA LYS A 30 13.08 -0.34 -2.12
C LYS A 30 13.23 -0.25 -3.63
N THR A 31 13.21 0.95 -4.20
CA THR A 31 13.37 1.17 -5.65
C THR A 31 14.73 0.67 -6.14
N LEU A 32 15.83 1.01 -5.45
CA LEU A 32 17.18 0.59 -5.87
C LEU A 32 17.38 -0.92 -5.74
N THR A 33 16.84 -1.54 -4.68
CA THR A 33 16.90 -3.00 -4.49
C THR A 33 16.17 -3.73 -5.60
N GLU A 34 14.97 -3.28 -5.96
CA GLU A 34 14.18 -3.88 -7.04
C GLU A 34 14.91 -3.81 -8.38
N ARG A 35 15.46 -2.63 -8.72
CA ARG A 35 16.28 -2.45 -9.94
C ARG A 35 17.47 -3.40 -9.97
N ALA A 36 18.22 -3.48 -8.86
CA ALA A 36 19.39 -4.33 -8.75
C ALA A 36 19.05 -5.82 -8.89
N VAL A 37 17.96 -6.28 -8.27
CA VAL A 37 17.52 -7.68 -8.34
C VAL A 37 17.07 -8.07 -9.74
N LEU A 38 16.33 -7.20 -10.44
CA LEU A 38 15.91 -7.46 -11.83
C LEU A 38 17.10 -7.44 -12.80
N GLU A 39 18.03 -6.51 -12.64
CA GLU A 39 19.26 -6.45 -13.44
C GLU A 39 20.14 -7.69 -13.21
N PHE A 40 20.34 -8.07 -11.95
CA PHE A 40 21.08 -9.26 -11.59
C PHE A 40 20.47 -10.51 -12.21
N GLY A 41 19.14 -10.65 -12.15
CA GLY A 41 18.43 -11.77 -12.77
C GLY A 41 18.66 -11.84 -14.29
N ALA A 42 18.51 -10.70 -14.98
CA ALA A 42 18.73 -10.62 -16.42
C ALA A 42 20.17 -10.97 -16.82
N GLN A 43 21.17 -10.53 -16.05
CA GLN A 43 22.59 -10.81 -16.32
C GLN A 43 22.97 -12.28 -16.10
N HIS A 44 22.29 -12.98 -15.18
CA HIS A 44 22.62 -14.34 -14.78
C HIS A 44 21.65 -15.40 -15.32
N GLY A 45 20.71 -15.02 -16.19
CA GLY A 45 19.71 -15.93 -16.76
C GLY A 45 18.75 -16.50 -15.73
N LEU A 46 18.46 -15.75 -14.66
CA LEU A 46 17.47 -16.12 -13.65
C LEU A 46 16.12 -15.47 -13.98
N ASP A 47 15.05 -16.26 -13.90
CA ASP A 47 13.69 -15.74 -13.97
C ASP A 47 13.32 -15.09 -12.64
N VAL A 48 13.42 -13.76 -12.63
CA VAL A 48 13.14 -12.95 -11.45
C VAL A 48 11.81 -12.21 -11.63
N VAL A 49 10.93 -12.42 -10.66
CA VAL A 49 9.64 -11.74 -10.54
C VAL A 49 9.63 -10.93 -9.25
N THR A 50 9.09 -9.72 -9.34
CA THR A 50 8.96 -8.80 -8.20
C THR A 50 7.50 -8.41 -8.04
N VAL A 51 7.01 -8.48 -6.81
CA VAL A 51 5.63 -8.14 -6.46
C VAL A 51 5.64 -6.85 -5.64
N ILE A 52 4.90 -5.85 -6.09
CA ILE A 52 4.84 -4.51 -5.51
C ILE A 52 3.48 -4.33 -4.85
N PRO A 53 3.35 -4.66 -3.55
CA PRO A 53 2.11 -4.41 -2.84
C PRO A 53 1.95 -2.92 -2.53
N SER A 54 0.69 -2.47 -2.44
CA SER A 54 0.34 -1.21 -1.80
C SER A 54 0.32 -1.37 -0.26
N PHE A 55 -0.45 -0.58 0.48
CA PHE A 55 -0.55 -0.78 1.92
C PHE A 55 -1.17 -2.14 2.23
N VAL A 56 -0.39 -3.02 2.86
CA VAL A 56 -0.87 -4.35 3.26
C VAL A 56 -1.69 -4.22 4.54
N VAL A 57 -2.96 -4.61 4.47
CA VAL A 57 -3.94 -4.52 5.57
C VAL A 57 -4.56 -5.89 5.81
N GLY A 58 -4.89 -6.21 7.06
CA GLY A 58 -5.45 -7.49 7.45
C GLY A 58 -4.90 -7.99 8.80
N PRO A 59 -5.26 -9.22 9.19
CA PRO A 59 -4.72 -9.86 10.38
C PRO A 59 -3.20 -10.08 10.25
N PHE A 60 -2.49 -10.14 11.37
CA PHE A 60 -1.02 -10.27 11.34
C PHE A 60 -0.50 -11.27 12.37
N ILE A 61 0.45 -12.10 11.93
CA ILE A 61 1.06 -13.13 12.77
C ILE A 61 2.10 -12.52 13.71
N CYS A 62 2.75 -11.44 13.29
CA CYS A 62 3.84 -10.80 14.03
C CYS A 62 3.41 -10.38 15.45
N PRO A 63 4.33 -10.43 16.43
CA PRO A 63 4.05 -9.93 17.78
C PRO A 63 3.97 -8.40 17.80
N LYS A 64 4.75 -7.72 16.96
CA LYS A 64 4.76 -6.26 16.81
C LYS A 64 3.63 -5.80 15.89
N PHE A 65 3.00 -4.69 16.23
CA PHE A 65 1.97 -4.04 15.42
C PHE A 65 2.55 -3.55 14.07
N PRO A 66 2.12 -4.09 12.92
CA PRO A 66 2.64 -3.65 11.63
C PRO A 66 2.29 -2.19 11.34
N GLY A 67 3.28 -1.43 10.86
CA GLY A 67 3.12 -0.01 10.56
C GLY A 67 2.05 0.25 9.50
N SER A 68 1.90 -0.62 8.50
CA SER A 68 0.85 -0.52 7.48
C SER A 68 -0.54 -0.60 8.12
N VAL A 69 -0.80 -1.61 8.95
CA VAL A 69 -2.08 -1.80 9.64
C VAL A 69 -2.38 -0.64 10.59
N ARG A 70 -1.37 -0.18 11.37
CA ARG A 70 -1.52 0.99 12.25
C ARG A 70 -1.95 2.23 11.48
N THR A 71 -1.29 2.54 10.37
CA THR A 71 -1.61 3.71 9.54
C THR A 71 -3.01 3.56 8.92
N SER A 72 -3.34 2.40 8.36
CA SER A 72 -4.65 2.15 7.75
C SER A 72 -5.79 2.27 8.77
N LEU A 73 -5.64 1.71 9.96
CA LEU A 73 -6.65 1.82 11.02
C LEU A 73 -6.81 3.25 11.50
N ALA A 74 -5.72 4.00 11.65
CA ALA A 74 -5.80 5.41 12.00
C ALA A 74 -6.66 6.17 10.97
N LEU A 75 -6.46 5.93 9.67
CA LEU A 75 -7.27 6.53 8.61
C LEU A 75 -8.75 6.13 8.69
N PHE A 76 -9.02 4.83 8.82
CA PHE A 76 -10.37 4.29 8.93
C PHE A 76 -11.12 4.85 10.14
N TYR A 77 -10.47 4.92 11.30
CA TYR A 77 -11.05 5.53 12.49
C TYR A 77 -11.18 7.05 12.37
N THR A 78 -10.26 7.77 11.71
CA THR A 78 -10.45 9.20 11.46
C THR A 78 -11.68 9.46 10.60
N GLU A 79 -11.91 8.67 9.55
CA GLU A 79 -13.11 8.75 8.71
C GLU A 79 -14.38 8.45 9.52
N LYS A 80 -14.43 7.33 10.26
CA LYS A 80 -15.60 6.94 11.05
C LYS A 80 -15.87 7.86 12.25
N MET A 81 -14.83 8.33 12.94
CA MET A 81 -14.97 9.22 14.10
C MET A 81 -15.28 10.68 13.69
N GLN A 82 -14.92 11.11 12.48
CA GLN A 82 -15.29 12.44 11.97
C GLN A 82 -16.75 12.50 11.50
N CYS A 83 -17.29 11.43 10.91
CA CYS A 83 -18.72 11.33 10.61
C CYS A 83 -19.61 11.31 11.86
N ALA A 84 -19.08 10.92 13.02
CA ALA A 84 -19.88 10.67 14.22
C ALA A 84 -19.91 11.79 15.26
N LYS A 85 -19.00 12.79 15.26
CA LYS A 85 -18.83 13.62 16.49
C LYS A 85 -18.91 15.15 16.42
N THR A 86 -18.43 15.92 15.43
CA THR A 86 -18.38 17.40 15.68
C THR A 86 -18.37 18.38 14.50
N GLY A 87 -18.23 17.97 13.23
CA GLY A 87 -18.24 18.94 12.11
C GLY A 87 -17.20 20.08 12.18
N LYS A 88 -16.19 19.98 13.07
CA LYS A 88 -15.08 20.93 13.21
C LYS A 88 -13.82 20.20 13.68
N LEU A 89 -12.71 20.49 13.01
CA LEU A 89 -11.41 19.87 13.22
C LEU A 89 -10.70 20.49 14.43
N ASN A 90 -10.50 19.72 15.50
CA ASN A 90 -9.55 20.05 16.55
C ASN A 90 -8.16 19.59 16.09
N SER A 91 -7.32 20.57 15.76
CA SER A 91 -5.95 20.46 15.27
C SER A 91 -4.98 20.03 16.38
N THR A 92 -5.11 18.79 16.88
CA THR A 92 -4.20 18.23 17.89
C THR A 92 -3.45 16.97 17.44
N GLY A 93 -3.68 16.49 16.21
CA GLY A 93 -2.79 15.53 15.55
C GLY A 93 -1.90 16.25 14.54
N ASN A 94 -0.60 15.91 14.47
CA ASN A 94 0.35 16.48 13.52
C ASN A 94 -0.21 16.41 12.08
N GLN A 95 -0.74 17.53 11.57
CA GLN A 95 -1.32 17.62 10.22
C GLN A 95 -0.33 17.22 9.11
N SER A 96 0.98 17.24 9.39
CA SER A 96 2.04 16.86 8.46
C SER A 96 2.14 15.35 8.19
N GLU A 97 1.56 14.48 9.02
CA GLU A 97 1.63 13.03 8.83
C GLU A 97 0.58 12.51 7.84
N TYR A 98 -0.52 13.24 7.67
CA TYR A 98 -1.69 12.78 6.90
C TYR A 98 -1.91 13.54 5.58
N SER A 99 -1.09 14.57 5.30
CA SER A 99 -1.19 15.36 4.07
C SER A 99 -0.92 14.55 2.79
N PHE A 100 -0.39 13.32 2.87
CA PHE A 100 -0.09 12.47 1.71
C PHE A 100 -1.22 11.49 1.33
N LEU A 101 -2.35 11.50 2.05
CA LEU A 101 -3.25 10.35 2.13
C LEU A 101 -4.66 10.61 1.57
N LEU A 102 -4.80 11.51 0.59
CA LEU A 102 -6.11 11.77 -0.04
C LEU A 102 -6.65 10.54 -0.78
N ASN A 103 -5.76 9.68 -1.29
CA ASN A 103 -6.11 8.40 -1.91
C ASN A 103 -5.14 7.33 -1.40
N PHE A 104 -5.69 6.30 -0.77
CA PHE A 104 -4.96 5.30 -0.02
C PHE A 104 -5.20 3.92 -0.63
N SER A 105 -4.24 3.45 -1.43
CA SER A 105 -4.31 2.13 -2.05
C SER A 105 -3.89 1.05 -1.06
N MET A 106 -4.64 -0.05 -1.05
CA MET A 106 -4.42 -1.16 -0.12
C MET A 106 -4.65 -2.52 -0.77
N VAL A 107 -4.19 -3.55 -0.07
CA VAL A 107 -4.34 -4.95 -0.45
C VAL A 107 -4.37 -5.81 0.81
N HIS A 108 -5.14 -6.90 0.76
CA HIS A 108 -5.21 -7.82 1.88
C HIS A 108 -3.93 -8.65 2.01
N VAL A 109 -3.49 -8.91 3.23
CA VAL A 109 -2.28 -9.72 3.51
C VAL A 109 -2.29 -11.09 2.81
N ASP A 110 -3.42 -11.79 2.83
CA ASP A 110 -3.56 -13.09 2.16
C ASP A 110 -3.56 -12.96 0.64
N ASP A 111 -4.06 -11.86 0.09
CA ASP A 111 -4.00 -11.64 -1.36
C ASP A 111 -2.55 -11.42 -1.80
N VAL A 112 -1.74 -10.71 -1.02
CA VAL A 112 -0.30 -10.58 -1.27
C VAL A 112 0.39 -11.93 -1.22
N ALA A 113 0.11 -12.76 -0.20
CA ALA A 113 0.68 -14.09 -0.09
C ALA A 113 0.29 -14.98 -1.28
N ARG A 114 -1.00 -14.98 -1.65
CA ARG A 114 -1.47 -15.71 -2.84
C ARG A 114 -0.84 -15.20 -4.13
N ALA A 115 -0.64 -13.88 -4.29
CA ALA A 115 -0.02 -13.33 -5.49
C ALA A 115 1.42 -13.83 -5.65
N HIS A 116 2.18 -13.94 -4.56
CA HIS A 116 3.53 -14.52 -4.60
C HIS A 116 3.51 -15.99 -5.01
N ILE A 117 2.62 -16.80 -4.41
CA ILE A 117 2.49 -18.23 -4.75
C ILE A 117 2.06 -18.39 -6.21
N PHE A 118 1.03 -17.67 -6.61
CA PHE A 118 0.48 -17.71 -7.96
C PHE A 118 1.53 -17.36 -9.02
N LEU A 119 2.28 -16.26 -8.83
CA LEU A 119 3.29 -15.83 -9.79
C LEU A 119 4.53 -16.74 -9.81
N LEU A 120 4.83 -17.43 -8.70
CA LEU A 120 5.88 -18.44 -8.67
C LEU A 120 5.51 -19.66 -9.52
N GLU A 121 4.23 -20.03 -9.56
CA GLU A 121 3.71 -21.18 -10.31
C GLU A 121 3.33 -20.83 -11.76
N TYR A 122 3.13 -19.54 -12.07
CA TYR A 122 2.73 -19.06 -13.39
C TYR A 122 3.92 -19.06 -14.37
N PRO A 123 3.91 -19.90 -15.43
CA PRO A 123 5.10 -20.13 -16.26
C PRO A 123 5.62 -18.88 -16.99
N ASP A 124 4.73 -17.97 -17.36
CA ASP A 124 5.06 -16.77 -18.13
C ASP A 124 5.29 -15.54 -17.24
N ALA A 125 5.41 -15.72 -15.91
CA ALA A 125 5.62 -14.63 -14.98
C ALA A 125 6.98 -13.97 -15.23
N LYS A 126 6.99 -12.67 -15.53
CA LYS A 126 8.24 -11.94 -15.77
C LYS A 126 8.20 -10.49 -15.31
N GLY A 127 9.27 -10.07 -14.64
CA GLY A 127 9.49 -8.69 -14.23
C GLY A 127 8.61 -8.27 -13.05
N LYS A 128 8.09 -7.06 -13.11
CA LYS A 128 7.30 -6.45 -12.02
C LYS A 128 5.82 -6.79 -12.11
N TYR A 129 5.14 -6.91 -10.98
CA TYR A 129 3.68 -7.02 -10.86
C TYR A 129 3.20 -6.17 -9.69
N ASN A 130 2.32 -5.22 -9.96
CA ASN A 130 1.63 -4.48 -8.91
C ASN A 130 0.56 -5.35 -8.25
N CYS A 131 0.47 -5.27 -6.92
CA CYS A 131 -0.49 -6.02 -6.12
C CYS A 131 -1.27 -5.05 -5.21
N SER A 132 -2.30 -4.45 -5.77
CA SER A 132 -3.18 -3.50 -5.10
C SER A 132 -4.63 -3.72 -5.54
N SER A 133 -5.54 -4.01 -4.61
CA SER A 133 -6.93 -4.33 -4.94
C SER A 133 -7.84 -3.11 -4.86
N ASP A 134 -7.65 -2.28 -3.82
CA ASP A 134 -8.62 -1.25 -3.45
C ASP A 134 -7.95 0.10 -3.24
N THR A 135 -8.72 1.17 -3.33
CA THR A 135 -8.29 2.52 -2.99
C THR A 135 -9.41 3.25 -2.24
N ILE A 136 -9.12 3.70 -1.03
CA ILE A 136 -10.01 4.57 -0.26
C ILE A 136 -9.64 6.02 -0.54
N SER A 137 -10.63 6.84 -0.91
CA SER A 137 -10.46 8.27 -1.13
C SER A 137 -11.06 9.05 0.04
N LEU A 138 -10.23 9.84 0.73
CA LEU A 138 -10.68 10.71 1.83
C LEU A 138 -11.21 12.06 1.33
N GLU A 139 -11.18 12.30 0.02
CA GLU A 139 -11.62 13.56 -0.60
C GLU A 139 -13.11 13.87 -0.34
N LYS A 140 -13.96 12.84 -0.26
CA LYS A 140 -15.39 13.02 0.00
C LYS A 140 -15.71 13.38 1.45
N SER A 141 -14.83 13.03 2.39
CA SER A 141 -15.10 13.08 3.82
C SER A 141 -14.48 14.29 4.53
N LEU A 142 -13.50 14.96 3.91
CA LEU A 142 -12.65 15.94 4.60
C LEU A 142 -12.72 17.40 4.10
N GLY A 143 -13.56 17.74 3.12
CA GLY A 143 -13.53 19.09 2.53
C GLY A 143 -12.19 19.38 1.83
N GLU A 144 -11.94 20.64 1.45
CA GLU A 144 -10.76 21.09 0.67
C GLU A 144 -9.41 20.96 1.43
N ILE A 145 -9.02 19.76 1.84
CA ILE A 145 -7.67 19.51 2.35
C ILE A 145 -6.71 19.47 1.16
N LYS A 146 -5.77 20.42 1.13
CA LYS A 146 -4.63 20.43 0.20
C LYS A 146 -3.61 19.36 0.63
N GLY A 147 -3.91 18.11 0.32
CA GLY A 147 -2.98 16.99 0.43
C GLY A 147 -2.30 16.64 -0.89
N MET A 148 -1.15 15.97 -0.83
CA MET A 148 -0.51 15.34 -1.98
C MET A 148 -1.38 14.17 -2.45
N LYS A 149 -1.79 14.23 -3.71
CA LYS A 149 -2.53 13.17 -4.40
C LYS A 149 -1.55 12.16 -4.97
N CYS A 150 -1.40 11.01 -4.31
CA CYS A 150 -0.62 9.90 -4.86
C CYS A 150 -1.40 9.20 -5.97
N PRO A 151 -0.79 8.90 -7.13
CA PRO A 151 -1.43 8.14 -8.19
C PRO A 151 -1.81 6.74 -7.70
N GLY A 152 -2.88 6.18 -8.25
CA GLY A 152 -3.27 4.80 -7.96
C GLY A 152 -2.33 3.80 -8.62
N LEU A 153 -2.28 2.57 -8.12
CA LEU A 153 -1.52 1.48 -8.75
C LEU A 153 -2.47 0.58 -9.56
N SER A 154 -2.12 0.33 -10.82
CA SER A 154 -2.83 -0.64 -11.65
C SER A 154 -2.34 -2.04 -11.34
N SER A 155 -3.23 -2.94 -10.95
CA SER A 155 -2.95 -4.39 -10.88
C SER A 155 -3.37 -5.13 -12.14
N LYS A 156 -3.62 -4.41 -13.25
CA LYS A 156 -4.16 -4.99 -14.47
C LYS A 156 -3.32 -6.15 -14.99
N LYS A 157 -1.99 -6.01 -15.01
CA LYS A 157 -1.06 -7.06 -15.43
C LYS A 157 -1.23 -8.35 -14.62
N LEU A 158 -1.39 -8.23 -13.29
CA LEU A 158 -1.63 -9.38 -12.41
C LEU A 158 -3.02 -10.00 -12.67
N LEU A 159 -4.05 -9.19 -12.88
CA LEU A 159 -5.40 -9.70 -13.18
C LEU A 159 -5.45 -10.42 -14.53
N GLU A 160 -4.71 -9.94 -15.53
CA GLU A 160 -4.63 -10.54 -16.86
C GLU A 160 -3.94 -11.93 -16.87
N THR A 161 -3.18 -12.28 -15.82
CA THR A 161 -2.67 -13.66 -15.67
C THR A 161 -3.73 -14.64 -15.14
N GLY A 162 -4.94 -14.15 -14.80
CA GLY A 162 -6.01 -14.94 -14.18
C GLY A 162 -5.97 -14.94 -12.65
N PHE A 163 -5.14 -14.10 -12.03
CA PHE A 163 -5.17 -13.91 -10.58
C PHE A 163 -6.44 -13.17 -10.16
N GLU A 164 -7.01 -13.57 -9.02
CA GLU A 164 -8.17 -12.92 -8.43
C GLU A 164 -7.89 -12.52 -6.98
N PHE A 165 -8.16 -11.26 -6.64
CA PHE A 165 -8.27 -10.82 -5.25
C PHE A 165 -9.49 -11.49 -4.60
N LYS A 166 -9.35 -11.94 -3.36
CA LYS A 166 -10.42 -12.67 -2.65
C LYS A 166 -10.96 -11.90 -1.45
N ASN A 167 -10.29 -10.83 -1.06
CA ASN A 167 -10.62 -10.04 0.11
C ASN A 167 -10.79 -8.58 -0.32
N GLY A 168 -11.89 -7.97 0.09
CA GLY A 168 -12.14 -6.55 -0.10
C GLY A 168 -11.75 -5.72 1.12
N VAL A 169 -12.18 -4.47 1.10
CA VAL A 169 -11.93 -3.50 2.16
C VAL A 169 -12.51 -3.96 3.51
N GLU A 170 -13.69 -4.57 3.53
CA GLU A 170 -14.33 -5.01 4.78
C GLU A 170 -13.49 -6.10 5.47
N GLU A 171 -13.08 -7.13 4.74
CA GLU A 171 -12.24 -8.22 5.26
C GLU A 171 -10.90 -7.71 5.78
N MET A 172 -10.28 -6.75 5.08
CA MET A 172 -9.04 -6.10 5.50
C MET A 172 -9.17 -5.43 6.87
N PHE A 173 -10.20 -4.61 7.06
CA PHE A 173 -10.37 -3.85 8.29
C PHE A 173 -10.92 -4.69 9.44
N ASP A 174 -11.91 -5.54 9.19
CA ASP A 174 -12.47 -6.41 10.23
C ASP A 174 -11.43 -7.40 10.75
N GLY A 175 -10.67 -8.03 9.85
CA GLY A 175 -9.57 -8.93 10.22
C GLY A 175 -8.46 -8.22 10.99
N ALA A 176 -8.08 -7.02 10.57
CA ALA A 176 -7.10 -6.21 11.28
C ALA A 176 -7.57 -5.80 12.69
N ILE A 177 -8.81 -5.33 12.83
CA ILE A 177 -9.40 -4.88 14.11
C ILE A 177 -9.51 -6.07 15.06
N GLN A 178 -10.02 -7.21 14.60
CA GLN A 178 -10.16 -8.40 15.42
C GLN A 178 -8.79 -8.88 15.92
N CYS A 179 -7.79 -8.93 15.03
CA CYS A 179 -6.42 -9.28 15.39
C CYS A 179 -5.80 -8.31 16.41
N CYS A 180 -6.09 -7.00 16.28
CA CYS A 180 -5.64 -6.00 17.25
C CYS A 180 -6.24 -6.23 18.64
N LYS A 181 -7.54 -6.54 18.74
CA LYS A 181 -8.21 -6.84 20.03
C LYS A 181 -7.60 -8.07 20.70
N GLU A 182 -7.41 -9.15 19.95
CA GLU A 182 -6.82 -10.40 20.46
C GLU A 182 -5.39 -10.22 20.99
N LYS A 183 -4.65 -9.26 20.41
CA LYS A 183 -3.27 -8.93 20.81
C LYS A 183 -3.17 -7.77 21.80
N GLY A 184 -4.29 -7.19 22.25
CA GLY A 184 -4.32 -6.09 23.23
C GLY A 184 -3.87 -4.74 22.69
N TYR A 185 -3.98 -4.50 21.38
CA TYR A 185 -3.71 -3.20 20.75
C TYR A 185 -4.95 -2.28 20.71
N LEU A 186 -6.14 -2.85 20.90
CA LEU A 186 -7.46 -2.19 21.01
C LEU A 186 -8.25 -2.83 22.15
#